data_AF-A0A532CI39-F1
#
_entry.id   AF-A0A532CI39-F1
#
_cell.length_a   1.000
_cell.length_b   1.000
_cell.length_c   1.000
_cell.angle_alpha   90.00
_cell.angle_beta   90.00
_cell.angle_gamma   90.00
#
_symmetry.space_group_name_H-M   'P 1'
#
loop_
_entity.id
_entity.type
_entity.pdbx_description
1 polymer ?
#
loop_
_entity_poly.entity_id
_entity_poly.type
_entity_poly.pdbx_seq_one_letter_code
_entity_poly.pdbx_strand_id
1 'polypeptide(L)'
;AKQDIVITTALIPGRPAPKLVSAAMVASMKPGSVIVDLAVERGGNVEGAEAGKVVTTANGVKIVGHLNVPGRVAASASLLYARNLYAFLETLVDKAAKTLAINHDDELVKATMLTDGGKVVHPAFVRAEQEPPKGQHVEPPTIPAKTMVAEASAKPAAKRPAASRKPKTTGGIA
;
A
#
# COMPACT_ATOMS: atom_id res chain seq x y z
N ALA A 1 7.29 -29.76 -9.61
CA ALA A 1 6.53 -29.40 -8.38
C ALA A 1 5.02 -29.61 -8.59
N LYS A 2 4.23 -29.80 -7.52
CA LYS A 2 2.76 -30.02 -7.60
C LYS A 2 1.93 -28.74 -7.45
N GLN A 3 2.49 -27.66 -6.86
CA GLN A 3 1.74 -26.43 -6.60
C GLN A 3 1.52 -25.60 -7.87
N ASP A 4 0.31 -25.05 -8.00
CA ASP A 4 -0.06 -24.15 -9.09
C ASP A 4 0.03 -22.67 -8.69
N ILE A 5 -0.14 -22.36 -7.39
CA ILE A 5 -0.01 -21.01 -6.83
C ILE A 5 0.88 -21.04 -5.59
N VAL A 6 1.82 -20.10 -5.50
CA VAL A 6 2.70 -19.90 -4.32
C VAL A 6 2.60 -18.45 -3.86
N ILE A 7 2.42 -18.21 -2.56
CA ILE A 7 2.43 -16.87 -1.97
C ILE A 7 3.56 -16.81 -0.95
N THR A 8 4.48 -15.87 -1.13
CA THR A 8 5.61 -15.66 -0.23
C THR A 8 5.45 -14.35 0.54
N THR A 9 5.54 -14.44 1.86
CA THR A 9 5.23 -13.31 2.77
C THR A 9 6.33 -13.08 3.81
N ALA A 10 7.42 -13.85 3.77
CA ALA A 10 8.49 -13.74 4.73
C ALA A 10 9.17 -12.38 4.60
N LEU A 11 9.14 -11.60 5.68
CA LEU A 11 9.74 -10.27 5.76
C LEU A 11 10.28 -10.06 7.17
N ILE A 12 11.58 -9.79 7.29
CA ILE A 12 12.21 -9.46 8.56
C ILE A 12 12.54 -7.95 8.55
N PRO A 13 11.98 -7.16 9.48
CA PRO A 13 12.31 -5.74 9.58
C PRO A 13 13.81 -5.49 9.68
N GLY A 14 14.32 -4.53 8.91
CA GLY A 14 15.73 -4.14 8.91
C GLY A 14 16.68 -5.08 8.15
N ARG A 15 16.20 -6.18 7.57
CA ARG A 15 17.01 -7.10 6.77
C ARG A 15 16.45 -7.27 5.35
N PRO A 16 17.28 -7.65 4.36
CA PRO A 16 16.80 -8.11 3.06
C PRO A 16 15.88 -9.32 3.22
N ALA A 17 14.92 -9.48 2.30
CA ALA A 17 14.07 -10.65 2.25
C ALA A 17 14.91 -11.91 1.95
N PRO A 18 14.68 -13.04 2.66
CA PRO A 18 15.41 -14.28 2.40
C PRO A 18 15.02 -14.88 1.05
N LYS A 19 15.96 -15.40 0.27
CA LYS A 19 15.64 -16.15 -0.96
C LYS A 19 15.16 -17.56 -0.60
N LEU A 20 13.84 -17.75 -0.63
CA LEU A 20 13.18 -19.01 -0.27
C LEU A 20 12.79 -19.83 -1.50
N VAL A 21 12.57 -19.18 -2.65
CA VAL A 21 12.17 -19.83 -3.90
C VAL A 21 13.23 -19.53 -4.95
N SER A 22 14.06 -20.52 -5.26
CA SER A 22 15.13 -20.40 -6.25
C SER A 22 14.61 -20.49 -7.67
N ALA A 23 15.40 -20.01 -8.64
CA ALA A 23 15.07 -20.09 -10.07
C ALA A 23 14.84 -21.54 -10.53
N ALA A 24 15.59 -22.50 -9.98
CA ALA A 24 15.40 -23.92 -10.25
C ALA A 24 14.04 -24.44 -9.74
N MET A 25 13.59 -23.97 -8.57
CA MET A 25 12.27 -24.31 -8.04
C MET A 25 11.16 -23.74 -8.94
N VAL A 26 11.29 -22.48 -9.37
CA VAL A 26 10.36 -21.84 -10.31
C VAL A 26 10.33 -22.57 -11.66
N ALA A 27 11.49 -22.95 -12.20
CA ALA A 27 11.59 -23.71 -13.46
C ALA A 27 10.91 -25.09 -13.38
N SER A 28 10.85 -25.69 -12.18
CA SER A 28 10.18 -26.98 -11.95
C SER A 28 8.65 -26.88 -11.81
N MET A 29 8.08 -25.68 -11.80
CA MET A 29 6.64 -25.47 -11.73
C MET A 29 5.99 -25.69 -13.10
N LYS A 30 4.69 -25.97 -13.09
CA LYS A 30 3.94 -26.17 -14.33
C LYS A 30 3.79 -24.84 -15.07
N PRO A 31 3.77 -24.84 -16.42
CA PRO A 31 3.42 -23.65 -17.18
C PRO A 31 2.06 -23.09 -16.74
N GLY A 32 1.95 -21.76 -16.65
CA GLY A 32 0.75 -21.09 -16.16
C GLY A 32 0.63 -20.97 -14.64
N SER A 33 1.54 -21.56 -13.85
CA SER A 33 1.59 -21.33 -12.41
C SER A 33 1.86 -19.85 -12.08
N VAL A 34 1.43 -19.44 -10.89
CA VAL A 34 1.57 -18.05 -10.40
C VAL A 34 2.26 -18.02 -9.06
N ILE A 35 3.22 -17.11 -8.91
CA ILE A 35 3.87 -16.79 -7.66
C ILE A 35 3.54 -15.34 -7.30
N VAL A 36 3.10 -15.10 -6.06
CA VAL A 36 2.89 -13.75 -5.52
C VAL A 36 3.93 -13.52 -4.44
N ASP A 37 4.80 -12.53 -4.65
CA ASP A 37 5.85 -12.17 -3.71
C ASP A 37 5.52 -10.85 -3.02
N LEU A 38 5.08 -10.94 -1.75
CA LEU A 38 4.73 -9.76 -0.95
C LEU A 38 5.95 -9.05 -0.35
N ALA A 39 7.14 -9.65 -0.43
CA ALA A 39 8.38 -9.11 0.12
C ALA A 39 9.26 -8.41 -0.93
N VAL A 40 8.73 -8.19 -2.14
CA VAL A 40 9.49 -7.65 -3.28
C VAL A 40 10.11 -6.28 -2.99
N GLU A 41 9.48 -5.47 -2.15
CA GLU A 41 9.98 -4.16 -1.69
C GLU A 41 11.30 -4.24 -0.92
N ARG A 42 11.64 -5.41 -0.36
CA ARG A 42 12.90 -5.66 0.33
C ARG A 42 13.78 -6.70 -0.38
N GLY A 43 13.63 -6.80 -1.70
CA GLY A 43 14.40 -7.71 -2.56
C GLY A 43 13.68 -9.01 -2.92
N GLY A 44 12.55 -9.32 -2.28
CA GLY A 44 11.70 -10.47 -2.62
C GLY A 44 12.22 -11.82 -2.14
N ASN A 45 11.28 -12.72 -1.83
CA ASN A 45 11.58 -14.11 -1.48
C ASN A 45 11.87 -15.00 -2.69
N VAL A 46 11.55 -14.54 -3.89
CA VAL A 46 11.60 -15.32 -5.13
C VAL A 46 12.74 -14.80 -6.01
N GLU A 47 13.54 -15.71 -6.56
CA GLU A 47 14.54 -15.35 -7.58
C GLU A 47 13.85 -15.04 -8.92
N GLY A 48 14.28 -13.96 -9.58
CA GLY A 48 13.63 -13.46 -10.80
C GLY A 48 12.38 -12.61 -10.56
N ALA A 49 12.00 -12.34 -9.30
CA ALA A 49 11.01 -11.32 -8.99
C ALA A 49 11.57 -9.91 -9.25
N GLU A 50 10.76 -9.06 -9.87
CA GLU A 50 11.08 -7.65 -10.09
C GLU A 50 10.07 -6.75 -9.38
N ALA A 51 10.58 -5.81 -8.59
CA ALA A 51 9.79 -4.81 -7.88
C ALA A 51 8.92 -4.00 -8.84
N GLY A 52 7.61 -3.98 -8.57
CA GLY A 52 6.61 -3.25 -9.34
C GLY A 52 6.09 -3.98 -10.58
N LYS A 53 6.57 -5.18 -10.90
CA LYS A 53 6.28 -5.85 -12.17
C LYS A 53 5.64 -7.23 -12.00
N VAL A 54 5.06 -7.72 -13.09
CA VAL A 54 4.68 -9.13 -13.26
C VAL A 54 5.61 -9.72 -14.30
N VAL A 55 6.55 -10.55 -13.85
CA VAL A 55 7.53 -11.21 -14.72
C VAL A 55 6.94 -12.53 -15.20
N THR A 56 7.07 -12.83 -16.48
CA THR A 56 6.77 -14.17 -17.01
C THR A 56 8.08 -14.86 -17.35
N THR A 57 8.31 -16.00 -16.72
CA THR A 57 9.52 -16.82 -16.91
C THR A 57 9.49 -17.60 -18.23
N ALA A 58 10.64 -18.12 -18.65
CA ALA A 58 10.76 -18.90 -19.88
C ALA A 58 9.88 -20.17 -19.90
N ASN A 59 9.63 -20.78 -18.74
CA ASN A 59 8.73 -21.95 -18.61
C ASN A 59 7.25 -21.56 -18.39
N GLY A 60 6.89 -20.28 -18.54
CA GLY A 60 5.50 -19.81 -18.51
C GLY A 60 4.92 -19.58 -17.12
N VAL A 61 5.73 -19.53 -16.06
CA VAL A 61 5.31 -19.16 -14.69
C VAL A 61 5.29 -17.64 -14.56
N LYS A 62 4.25 -17.09 -13.92
CA LYS A 62 4.13 -15.66 -13.64
C LYS A 62 4.56 -15.33 -12.22
N ILE A 63 5.48 -14.40 -12.04
CA ILE A 63 5.93 -13.89 -10.75
C ILE A 63 5.38 -12.47 -10.57
N VAL A 64 4.47 -12.30 -9.63
CA VAL A 64 3.79 -11.05 -9.29
C VAL A 64 4.55 -10.37 -8.15
N GLY A 65 5.26 -9.30 -8.47
CA GLY A 65 6.01 -8.46 -7.53
C GLY A 65 5.44 -7.05 -7.44
N HIS A 66 4.15 -6.91 -7.11
CA HIS A 66 3.56 -5.58 -6.94
C HIS A 66 4.08 -4.86 -5.70
N LEU A 67 4.38 -3.57 -5.85
CA LEU A 67 4.60 -2.66 -4.72
C LEU A 67 3.25 -2.22 -4.16
N ASN A 68 3.24 -1.82 -2.89
CA ASN A 68 2.08 -1.27 -2.20
C ASN A 68 0.80 -2.10 -2.41
N VAL A 69 0.87 -3.40 -2.08
CA VAL A 69 -0.28 -4.30 -2.16
C VAL A 69 -1.50 -3.78 -1.37
N PRO A 70 -1.35 -3.16 -0.16
CA PRO A 70 -2.48 -2.53 0.52
C PRO A 70 -3.18 -1.44 -0.31
N GLY A 71 -2.41 -0.65 -1.08
CA GLY A 71 -2.95 0.36 -2.00
C GLY A 71 -3.84 -0.22 -3.11
N ARG A 72 -3.73 -1.51 -3.41
CA ARG A 72 -4.60 -2.20 -4.39
C ARG A 72 -5.99 -2.54 -3.83
N VAL A 73 -6.17 -2.40 -2.51
CA VAL A 73 -7.46 -2.50 -1.78
C VAL A 73 -7.66 -1.24 -0.93
N ALA A 74 -7.42 -0.07 -1.53
CA ALA A 74 -7.32 1.23 -0.87
C ALA A 74 -8.50 1.56 0.06
N ALA A 75 -9.75 1.29 -0.35
CA ALA A 75 -10.93 1.59 0.48
C ALA A 75 -10.88 0.84 1.82
N SER A 76 -10.66 -0.48 1.78
CA SER A 76 -10.56 -1.31 2.98
C SER A 76 -9.31 -1.00 3.80
N ALA A 77 -8.16 -0.83 3.15
CA ALA A 77 -6.91 -0.47 3.81
C ALA A 77 -7.03 0.87 4.56
N SER A 78 -7.63 1.88 3.93
CA SER A 78 -7.84 3.20 4.54
C SER A 78 -8.78 3.12 5.73
N LEU A 79 -9.89 2.38 5.62
CA LEU A 79 -10.83 2.22 6.72
C LEU A 79 -10.18 1.55 7.93
N LEU A 80 -9.46 0.45 7.73
CA LEU A 80 -8.79 -0.28 8.81
C LEU A 80 -7.66 0.57 9.42
N TYR A 81 -6.88 1.26 8.61
CA TYR A 81 -5.82 2.14 9.10
C TYR A 81 -6.39 3.32 9.90
N ALA A 82 -7.47 3.96 9.43
CA ALA A 82 -8.16 5.02 10.17
C ALA A 82 -8.69 4.53 11.53
N ARG A 83 -9.14 3.28 11.63
CA ARG A 83 -9.56 2.70 12.91
C ARG A 83 -8.40 2.48 13.87
N ASN A 84 -7.23 2.05 13.37
CA ASN A 84 -6.02 1.96 14.17
C ASN A 84 -5.60 3.34 14.71
N LEU A 85 -5.62 4.37 13.86
CA LEU A 85 -5.30 5.74 14.26
C LEU A 85 -6.30 6.29 15.29
N TYR A 86 -7.59 6.05 15.07
CA TYR A 86 -8.64 6.47 16.01
C TYR A 86 -8.44 5.83 17.38
N ALA A 87 -8.26 4.50 17.44
CA ALA A 87 -8.04 3.79 18.69
C ALA A 87 -6.76 4.25 19.40
N PHE A 88 -5.69 4.52 18.65
CA PHE A 88 -4.46 5.08 19.19
C PHE A 88 -4.67 6.49 19.78
N LEU A 89 -5.27 7.41 19.01
CA LEU A 89 -5.52 8.78 19.45
C LEU A 89 -6.50 8.87 20.62
N GLU A 90 -7.47 7.94 20.71
CA GLU A 90 -8.39 7.87 21.84
C GLU A 90 -7.67 7.70 23.19
N THR A 91 -6.49 7.08 23.20
CA THR A 91 -5.65 6.96 24.41
C THR A 91 -4.91 8.25 24.79
N LEU A 92 -4.79 9.20 23.86
CA LEU A 92 -3.99 10.43 24.02
C LEU A 92 -4.83 11.69 24.26
N VAL A 93 -6.16 11.56 24.33
CA VAL A 93 -7.09 12.69 24.46
C VAL A 93 -7.81 12.61 25.80
N ASP A 94 -7.76 13.69 26.56
CA ASP A 94 -8.67 13.89 27.67
C ASP A 94 -10.05 14.32 27.14
N LYS A 95 -11.03 13.44 27.27
CA LYS A 95 -12.40 13.67 26.78
C LYS A 95 -13.14 14.77 27.55
N ALA A 96 -12.80 14.99 28.83
CA ALA A 96 -13.42 16.01 29.65
C ALA A 96 -12.84 17.39 29.33
N ALA A 97 -11.52 17.49 29.28
CA ALA A 97 -10.83 18.74 28.94
C ALA A 97 -10.87 19.07 27.44
N LYS A 98 -11.20 18.08 26.57
CA LYS A 98 -11.16 18.19 25.10
C LYS A 98 -9.79 18.64 24.58
N THR A 99 -8.73 18.24 25.29
CA THR A 99 -7.35 18.56 24.96
C THR A 99 -6.56 17.29 24.71
N LEU A 100 -5.51 17.42 23.91
CA LEU A 100 -4.52 16.37 23.79
C LEU A 100 -3.73 16.32 25.11
N ALA A 101 -3.74 15.16 25.75
CA ALA A 101 -3.10 14.91 27.05
C ALA A 101 -2.12 13.74 26.88
N ILE A 102 -0.99 14.02 26.21
CA ILE A 102 0.04 13.01 25.99
C ILE A 102 0.77 12.75 27.31
N ASN A 103 0.59 11.54 27.84
CA ASN A 103 1.38 11.06 28.96
C ASN A 103 2.72 10.50 28.45
N HIS A 104 3.80 11.27 28.60
CA HIS A 104 5.14 10.85 28.19
C HIS A 104 5.66 9.65 28.98
N ASP A 105 5.05 9.33 30.13
CA ASP A 105 5.43 8.15 30.91
C ASP A 105 4.75 6.86 30.47
N ASP A 106 3.71 6.96 29.64
CA ASP A 106 2.98 5.83 29.09
C ASP A 106 3.87 4.99 28.13
N GLU A 107 3.81 3.67 28.25
CA GLU A 107 4.65 2.75 27.47
C GLU A 107 4.36 2.82 25.96
N LEU A 108 3.10 3.01 25.58
CA LEU A 108 2.70 3.15 24.17
C LEU A 108 3.27 4.45 23.59
N VAL A 109 3.22 5.55 24.36
CA VAL A 109 3.82 6.83 23.96
C VAL A 109 5.33 6.69 23.83
N LYS A 110 6.01 6.13 24.84
CA LYS A 110 7.48 5.90 24.81
C LYS A 110 7.92 5.05 23.62
N ALA A 111 7.14 4.02 23.27
CA ALA A 111 7.46 3.11 22.17
C ALA A 111 7.19 3.69 20.78
N THR A 112 6.35 4.72 20.65
CA THR A 112 5.91 5.26 19.34
C THR A 112 6.40 6.68 19.06
N MET A 113 6.72 7.46 20.07
CA MET A 113 7.19 8.83 19.94
C MET A 113 8.68 8.88 19.55
N LEU A 114 8.96 9.26 18.30
CA LEU A 114 10.34 9.40 17.80
C LEU A 114 10.99 10.71 18.22
N THR A 115 10.24 11.81 18.14
CA THR A 115 10.71 13.17 18.41
C THR A 115 9.71 13.94 19.26
N ASP A 116 10.22 14.77 20.16
CA ASP A 116 9.42 15.73 20.93
C ASP A 116 10.24 17.00 21.19
N GLY A 117 9.59 18.16 21.11
CA GLY A 117 10.24 19.46 21.31
C GLY A 117 11.44 19.74 20.39
N GLY A 118 11.45 19.16 19.18
CA GLY A 118 12.56 19.28 18.23
C GLY A 118 13.79 18.41 18.54
N LYS A 119 13.67 17.42 19.44
CA LYS A 119 14.75 16.49 19.80
C LYS A 119 14.31 15.05 19.55
N VAL A 120 15.25 14.17 19.23
CA VAL A 120 15.01 12.72 19.21
C VAL A 120 14.89 12.20 20.64
N VAL A 121 13.76 11.56 20.96
CA VAL A 121 13.47 11.03 22.31
C VAL A 121 13.43 9.50 22.35
N HIS A 122 13.23 8.84 21.21
CA HIS A 122 13.15 7.37 21.18
C HIS A 122 14.54 6.72 21.34
N PRO A 123 14.76 5.85 22.35
CA PRO A 123 16.08 5.31 22.70
C PRO A 123 16.85 4.66 21.54
N ALA A 124 16.13 3.99 20.62
CA ALA A 124 16.74 3.36 19.45
C ALA A 124 17.31 4.36 18.42
N PHE A 125 16.95 5.64 18.48
CA PHE A 125 17.32 6.67 17.49
C PHE A 125 18.21 7.77 18.07
N VAL A 126 18.36 7.89 19.40
CA VAL A 126 19.20 8.92 20.06
C VAL A 126 20.69 8.82 19.65
N ARG A 127 21.18 7.63 19.24
CA ARG A 127 22.57 7.45 18.77
C ARG A 127 22.80 7.84 17.31
N ALA A 128 21.75 8.00 16.49
CA ALA A 128 21.90 8.31 15.08
C ALA A 128 22.36 9.77 14.83
N GLU A 129 22.30 10.65 15.83
CA GLU A 129 22.83 12.02 15.76
C GLU A 129 24.35 12.10 16.04
N GLN A 130 24.99 11.01 16.52
CA GLN A 130 26.41 11.01 16.90
C GLN A 130 27.35 10.44 15.82
N GLU A 131 26.83 9.92 14.70
CA GLU A 131 27.63 9.55 13.54
C GLU A 131 27.32 10.48 12.36
N PRO A 132 28.33 11.09 11.71
CA PRO A 132 28.09 11.91 10.54
C PRO A 132 27.47 11.07 9.42
N PRO A 133 26.48 11.58 8.68
CA PRO A 133 25.77 10.81 7.67
C PRO A 133 26.73 10.37 6.55
N LYS A 134 27.02 9.07 6.49
CA LYS A 134 27.64 8.46 5.32
C LYS A 134 26.57 8.31 4.24
N GLY A 135 26.63 9.20 3.25
CA GLY A 135 25.84 9.12 2.02
C GLY A 135 24.84 10.26 1.91
N GLN A 136 24.97 11.03 0.84
CA GLN A 136 24.05 12.10 0.46
C GLN A 136 22.62 11.55 0.37
N HIS A 137 21.74 11.98 1.28
CA HIS A 137 20.31 11.82 1.11
C HIS A 137 19.88 12.85 0.06
N VAL A 138 19.65 12.41 -1.17
CA VAL A 138 18.95 13.22 -2.17
C VAL A 138 17.47 13.14 -1.82
N GLU A 139 16.91 14.27 -1.42
CA GLU A 139 15.48 14.43 -1.15
C GLU A 139 14.67 13.91 -2.36
N PRO A 140 13.77 12.93 -2.21
CA PRO A 140 12.84 12.61 -3.28
C PRO A 140 11.96 13.84 -3.55
N PRO A 141 11.65 14.17 -4.81
CA PRO A 141 10.86 15.34 -5.12
C PRO A 141 9.49 15.25 -4.42
N THR A 142 9.21 16.28 -3.63
CA THR A 142 7.93 16.46 -2.95
C THR A 142 6.81 16.47 -3.99
N ILE A 143 5.81 15.60 -3.84
CA ILE A 143 4.56 15.69 -4.60
C ILE A 143 3.77 16.84 -3.96
N PRO A 144 3.54 17.97 -4.64
CA PRO A 144 2.80 19.07 -4.05
C PRO A 144 1.35 18.64 -3.78
N ALA A 145 0.90 18.85 -2.54
CA ALA A 145 -0.41 18.50 -1.99
C ALA A 145 -1.63 19.09 -2.74
N LYS A 146 -1.42 19.90 -3.79
CA LYS A 146 -2.50 20.44 -4.62
C LYS A 146 -2.99 19.50 -5.72
N THR A 147 -2.32 18.37 -5.96
CA THR A 147 -2.70 17.46 -7.05
C THR A 147 -3.84 16.51 -6.67
N MET A 148 -4.22 16.38 -5.39
CA MET A 148 -5.25 15.42 -4.94
C MET A 148 -6.67 15.99 -4.78
N VAL A 149 -6.91 17.29 -5.05
CA VAL A 149 -8.25 17.90 -4.87
C VAL A 149 -8.89 18.35 -6.19
N ALA A 150 -8.15 18.39 -7.30
CA ALA A 150 -8.67 18.93 -8.57
C ALA A 150 -9.46 17.92 -9.44
N GLU A 151 -9.31 16.60 -9.25
CA GLU A 151 -10.04 15.61 -10.08
C GLU A 151 -11.35 15.09 -9.46
N ALA A 152 -11.72 15.55 -8.26
CA ALA A 152 -12.99 15.19 -7.62
C ALA A 152 -14.18 16.10 -8.03
N SER A 153 -14.03 16.94 -9.06
CA SER A 153 -15.08 17.91 -9.44
C SER A 153 -15.17 18.15 -10.95
N ALA A 154 -15.52 17.11 -11.73
CA ALA A 154 -16.19 17.29 -13.03
C ALA A 154 -16.81 15.99 -13.56
N LYS A 155 -18.11 15.78 -13.30
CA LYS A 155 -19.02 15.12 -14.26
C LYS A 155 -20.45 15.63 -14.04
N PRO A 156 -21.04 16.38 -14.99
CA PRO A 156 -22.44 16.76 -14.92
C PRO A 156 -23.32 15.52 -15.12
N ALA A 157 -24.38 15.41 -14.33
CA ALA A 157 -25.42 14.38 -14.48
C ALA A 157 -26.04 14.42 -15.88
N ALA A 158 -25.94 13.32 -16.62
CA ALA A 158 -26.59 13.16 -17.91
C ALA A 158 -28.11 13.07 -17.71
N LYS A 159 -28.84 14.07 -18.23
CA LYS A 159 -30.31 14.03 -18.36
C LYS A 159 -30.70 12.89 -19.30
N ARG A 160 -31.54 11.99 -18.81
CA ARG A 160 -32.19 10.91 -19.56
C ARG A 160 -33.12 11.52 -20.62
N PRO A 161 -33.06 11.16 -21.91
CA PRO A 161 -34.01 11.67 -22.90
C PRO A 161 -35.38 11.01 -22.72
N ALA A 162 -36.43 11.83 -22.81
CA ALA A 162 -37.82 11.40 -22.81
C ALA A 162 -38.13 10.53 -24.03
N ALA A 163 -38.86 9.42 -23.81
CA ALA A 163 -39.31 8.53 -24.87
C ALA A 163 -40.33 9.24 -25.79
N SER A 164 -39.97 9.37 -27.07
CA SER A 164 -40.88 9.84 -28.11
C SER A 164 -41.96 8.78 -28.38
N ARG A 165 -43.23 9.13 -28.14
CA ARG A 165 -44.39 8.35 -28.57
C ARG A 165 -44.42 8.26 -30.10
N LYS A 166 -44.52 7.05 -30.66
CA LYS A 166 -44.75 6.78 -32.09
C LYS A 166 -46.07 7.42 -32.56
N PRO A 167 -46.13 8.00 -33.78
CA PRO A 167 -47.39 8.41 -34.38
C PRO A 167 -48.19 7.20 -34.88
N LYS A 168 -49.50 7.22 -34.66
CA LYS A 168 -50.47 6.26 -35.23
C LYS A 168 -50.57 6.51 -36.73
N THR A 169 -50.31 5.48 -37.53
CA THR A 169 -50.64 5.45 -38.96
C THR A 169 -52.15 5.30 -39.13
N THR A 170 -52.78 6.34 -39.67
CA THR A 170 -54.15 6.32 -40.20
C THR A 170 -54.10 6.42 -41.72
N GLY A 171 -54.85 5.54 -42.39
CA GLY A 171 -55.04 5.49 -43.84
C GLY A 171 -54.53 4.16 -44.38
N GLY A 172 -55.33 3.21 -44.86
CA GLY A 172 -56.68 3.30 -45.41
C GLY A 172 -56.63 3.03 -46.91
N ILE A 173 -56.68 1.73 -47.26
CA ILE A 173 -57.32 1.13 -48.44
C ILE A 173 -56.94 1.66 -49.83
N ALA A 174 -56.18 0.86 -50.60
CA ALA A 174 -56.51 0.37 -51.95
C ALA A 174 -55.40 -0.57 -52.42
#